data_AF-A0A7N2LY38-F1
#
_entry.id   AF-A0A7N2LY38-F1
#
_cell.length_a   1.000
_cell.length_b   1.000
_cell.length_c   1.000
_cell.angle_alpha   90.00
_cell.angle_beta   90.00
_cell.angle_gamma   90.00
#
_symmetry.space_group_name_H-M   'P 1'
#
loop_
_entity.id
_entity.type
_entity.pdbx_description
1 polymer ?
#
loop_
_entity_poly.entity_id
_entity_poly.type
_entity_poly.pdbx_seq_one_letter_code
_entity_poly.pdbx_strand_id
1 'polypeptide(L)'
;MERERGFTDDDAKVKRAFQTLLTYVGNVVRNPAEEKFRKIRLSNQSFHERVGALQGGIEFLELCGFEKIEGGEFLLIPRDKVDMAVLNSAGAELDSAIKNPFFGVL
;
A
#
# COMPACT_ATOMS: atom_id res chain seq x y z
N MET A 1 11.47 -32.65 11.77
CA MET A 1 10.65 -31.88 12.71
C MET A 1 10.75 -30.42 12.30
N GLU A 2 9.92 -30.04 11.34
CA GLU A 2 9.90 -28.70 10.76
C GLU A 2 9.39 -27.75 11.85
N ARG A 3 10.25 -26.85 12.32
CA ARG A 3 9.83 -25.86 13.32
C ARG A 3 8.99 -24.82 12.59
N GLU A 4 7.67 -24.91 12.77
CA GLU A 4 6.71 -23.84 12.54
C GLU A 4 7.25 -22.58 13.24
N ARG A 5 7.87 -21.67 12.49
CA ARG A 5 8.38 -20.41 13.04
C ARG A 5 7.17 -19.57 13.41
N GLY A 6 7.05 -19.28 14.70
CA GLY A 6 6.03 -18.38 15.23
C GLY A 6 6.09 -17.04 14.50
N PHE A 7 4.91 -16.59 14.07
CA PHE A 7 4.64 -15.27 13.52
C PHE A 7 5.32 -14.21 14.39
N THR A 8 6.31 -13.49 13.87
CA THR A 8 6.96 -12.43 14.64
C THR A 8 6.06 -11.19 14.68
N ASP A 9 6.25 -10.30 15.66
CA ASP A 9 5.53 -9.01 15.71
C ASP A 9 5.79 -8.17 14.44
N ASP A 10 6.98 -8.32 13.85
CA ASP A 10 7.35 -7.72 12.57
C ASP A 10 6.52 -8.25 11.40
N ASP A 11 6.27 -9.56 11.32
CA ASP A 11 5.39 -10.14 10.27
C ASP A 11 3.97 -9.55 10.33
N ALA A 12 3.44 -9.37 11.55
CA ALA A 12 2.13 -8.76 11.75
C ALA A 12 2.09 -7.30 11.32
N LYS A 13 3.16 -6.54 11.59
CA LYS A 13 3.29 -5.14 11.15
C LYS A 13 3.39 -5.04 9.64
N VAL A 14 4.24 -5.84 9.00
CA VAL A 14 4.39 -5.86 7.53
C VAL A 14 3.07 -6.25 6.88
N LYS A 15 2.35 -7.25 7.42
CA LYS A 15 1.03 -7.64 6.89
C LYS A 15 0.00 -6.51 6.98
N ARG A 16 -0.03 -5.77 8.10
CA ARG A 16 -0.90 -4.58 8.25
C ARG A 16 -0.55 -3.46 7.28
N ALA A 17 0.73 -3.26 7.00
CA ALA A 17 1.20 -2.31 6.00
C ALA A 17 0.67 -2.67 4.60
N PHE A 18 0.86 -3.92 4.18
CA PHE A 18 0.39 -4.43 2.89
C PHE A 18 -1.14 -4.36 2.76
N GLN A 19 -1.88 -4.70 3.83
CA GLN A 19 -3.34 -4.53 3.85
C GLN A 19 -3.77 -3.07 3.69
N THR A 20 -3.00 -2.14 4.26
CA THR A 20 -3.28 -0.70 4.14
C THR A 20 -2.98 -0.22 2.71
N LEU A 21 -1.88 -0.65 2.10
CA LEU A 21 -1.57 -0.40 0.69
C LEU A 21 -2.67 -0.94 -0.23
N LEU A 22 -3.12 -2.19 0.00
CA LEU A 22 -4.18 -2.82 -0.78
C LEU A 22 -5.49 -2.06 -0.66
N THR A 23 -5.77 -1.50 0.52
CA THR A 23 -6.96 -0.66 0.74
C THR A 23 -6.88 0.62 -0.09
N TYR A 24 -5.73 1.31 -0.13
CA TYR A 24 -5.58 2.52 -0.92
C TYR A 24 -5.76 2.24 -2.42
N VAL A 25 -5.01 1.26 -2.95
CA VAL A 25 -5.09 0.88 -4.37
C VAL A 25 -6.49 0.39 -4.72
N GLY A 26 -7.07 -0.50 -3.92
CA GLY A 26 -8.41 -1.07 -4.16
C GLY A 26 -9.53 -0.02 -4.10
N ASN A 27 -9.41 1.00 -3.25
CA ASN A 27 -10.37 2.09 -3.20
C ASN A 27 -10.34 2.94 -4.48
N VAL A 28 -9.14 3.22 -5.01
CA VAL A 28 -8.99 3.91 -6.30
C VAL A 28 -9.56 3.07 -7.44
N VAL A 29 -9.24 1.78 -7.51
CA VAL A 29 -9.77 0.88 -8.56
C VAL A 29 -11.30 0.84 -8.55
N ARG A 30 -11.91 0.76 -7.36
CA ARG A 30 -13.37 0.69 -7.22
C ARG A 30 -14.06 2.00 -7.57
N ASN A 31 -13.45 3.13 -7.21
CA ASN A 31 -14.05 4.45 -7.34
C ASN A 31 -13.02 5.46 -7.86
N PRO A 32 -12.56 5.32 -9.11
CA PRO A 32 -11.43 6.11 -9.62
C PRO A 32 -11.78 7.58 -9.80
N ALA A 33 -13.07 7.96 -9.87
CA ALA A 33 -13.50 9.36 -9.99
C ALA A 33 -13.51 10.11 -8.66
N GLU A 34 -13.49 9.40 -7.53
CA GLU A 34 -13.73 9.94 -6.20
C GLU A 34 -12.39 10.35 -5.55
N GLU A 35 -12.17 11.67 -5.43
CA GLU A 35 -10.86 12.23 -5.08
C GLU A 35 -10.34 11.79 -3.69
N LYS A 36 -11.23 11.65 -2.69
CA LYS A 36 -10.83 11.20 -1.35
C LYS A 36 -10.16 9.82 -1.34
N PHE A 37 -10.36 8.99 -2.36
CA PHE A 37 -9.70 7.69 -2.49
C PHE A 37 -8.35 7.77 -3.20
N ARG A 38 -8.15 8.82 -4.02
CA ARG A 38 -6.88 9.09 -4.70
C ARG A 38 -5.95 10.00 -3.90
N LYS A 39 -6.43 10.66 -2.84
CA LYS A 39 -5.66 11.56 -1.97
C LYS A 39 -5.38 10.93 -0.61
N ILE A 40 -4.12 10.87 -0.22
CA ILE A 40 -3.66 10.33 1.07
C ILE A 40 -2.86 11.40 1.80
N ARG A 41 -3.16 11.62 3.08
CA ARG A 41 -2.43 12.58 3.93
C ARG A 41 -1.25 11.88 4.61
N LEU A 42 -0.03 12.33 4.36
CA LEU A 42 1.18 11.72 4.90
C LEU A 42 1.31 11.90 6.42
N SER A 43 0.77 13.00 6.97
CA SER A 43 0.72 13.24 8.43
C SER A 43 -0.28 12.34 9.18
N ASN A 44 -1.07 11.51 8.49
CA ASN A 44 -1.99 10.59 9.16
C ASN A 44 -1.18 9.54 9.94
N GLN A 45 -1.42 9.44 11.26
CA GLN A 45 -0.68 8.53 12.12
C GLN A 45 -0.77 7.07 11.64
N SER A 46 -1.95 6.60 11.25
CA SER A 46 -2.11 5.23 10.74
C SER A 46 -1.40 5.01 9.41
N PHE A 47 -1.29 6.03 8.55
CA PHE A 47 -0.46 5.95 7.35
C PHE A 47 1.01 5.83 7.75
N HIS A 48 1.49 6.74 8.60
CA HIS A 48 2.89 6.79 9.01
C HIS A 48 3.34 5.50 9.70
N GLU A 49 2.56 4.98 10.66
CA GLU A 49 2.89 3.76 11.41
C GLU A 49 2.88 2.48 10.56
N ARG A 50 2.15 2.47 9.43
CA ARG A 50 1.97 1.27 8.60
C ARG A 50 2.76 1.35 7.31
N VAL A 51 2.48 2.36 6.50
CA VAL A 51 3.06 2.54 5.17
C VAL A 51 4.33 3.39 5.23
N GLY A 52 4.33 4.46 6.02
CA GLY A 52 5.50 5.34 6.17
C GLY A 52 6.69 4.66 6.86
N ALA A 53 6.41 3.76 7.81
CA ALA A 53 7.42 2.98 8.53
C ALA A 53 7.90 1.74 7.74
N LEU A 54 7.22 1.37 6.65
CA LEU A 54 7.62 0.27 5.78
C LEU A 54 8.64 0.78 4.77
N GLN A 55 9.82 0.15 4.73
CA GLN A 55 10.81 0.42 3.68
C GLN A 55 10.17 0.18 2.30
N GLY A 56 10.23 1.19 1.43
CA GLY A 56 9.61 1.14 0.09
C GLY A 56 8.09 1.35 0.08
N GLY A 57 7.42 1.58 1.21
CA GLY A 57 5.96 1.76 1.26
C GLY A 57 5.46 2.99 0.49
N ILE A 58 6.19 4.12 0.59
CA ILE A 58 5.90 5.33 -0.18
C ILE A 58 6.29 5.14 -1.65
N GLU A 59 7.46 4.55 -1.91
CA GLU A 59 7.94 4.28 -3.28
C GLU A 59 6.96 3.38 -4.05
N PHE A 60 6.37 2.39 -3.39
CA PHE A 60 5.30 1.56 -3.96
C PHE A 60 4.09 2.38 -4.40
N LEU A 61 3.65 3.35 -3.59
CA LEU A 61 2.55 4.24 -3.97
C LEU A 61 2.96 5.15 -5.14
N GLU A 62 4.20 5.63 -5.16
CA GLU A 62 4.72 6.41 -6.29
C GLU A 62 4.72 5.59 -7.59
N LEU A 63 5.09 4.30 -7.53
CA LEU A 63 5.00 3.37 -8.67
C LEU A 63 3.55 3.10 -9.10
N CYS A 64 2.59 3.20 -8.18
CA CYS A 64 1.16 3.10 -8.49
C CYS A 64 0.59 4.38 -9.13
N GLY A 65 1.40 5.43 -9.29
CA GLY A 65 0.99 6.71 -9.87
C GLY A 65 0.61 7.79 -8.86
N PHE A 66 0.85 7.58 -7.56
CA PHE A 66 0.68 8.64 -6.56
C PHE A 66 1.83 9.63 -6.63
N GLU A 67 1.52 10.92 -6.68
CA GLU A 67 2.52 11.99 -6.71
C GLU A 67 2.49 12.77 -5.40
N LYS A 68 3.67 13.14 -4.88
CA LYS A 68 3.79 14.04 -3.74
C LYS A 68 3.33 15.44 -4.14
N ILE A 69 2.34 15.98 -3.44
CA ILE A 69 1.80 17.33 -3.64
C ILE A 69 1.91 18.15 -2.36
N GLU A 70 1.66 19.46 -2.46
CA GLU A 70 1.65 20.39 -1.31
C GLU A 70 2.95 20.27 -0.48
N GLY A 71 4.10 20.29 -1.17
CA GLY A 71 5.41 20.16 -0.51
C GLY A 71 5.71 18.79 0.11
N GLY A 72 4.93 17.75 -0.22
CA GLY A 72 5.05 16.42 0.37
C GLY A 72 4.18 16.20 1.60
N GLU A 73 3.10 16.97 1.76
CA GLU A 73 2.09 16.72 2.80
C GLU A 73 1.08 15.64 2.39
N PHE A 74 0.85 15.48 1.07
CA PHE A 74 -0.10 14.51 0.53
C PHE A 74 0.48 13.74 -0.64
N LEU A 75 -0.06 12.54 -0.84
CA LEU A 75 0.04 11.76 -2.06
C LEU A 75 -1.28 11.85 -2.82
N LEU A 76 -1.24 12.16 -4.11
CA LEU A 76 -2.43 12.26 -4.96
C LEU A 76 -2.20 11.57 -6.29
N ILE A 77 -3.16 10.78 -6.78
CA ILE A 77 -3.24 10.42 -8.21
C ILE A 77 -4.16 11.43 -8.91
N PRO A 78 -3.66 12.25 -9.86
CA PRO A 78 -4.50 13.08 -10.70
C PRO A 78 -5.49 12.23 -11.50
N ARG A 79 -6.72 12.73 -11.71
CA ARG A 79 -7.79 11.97 -12.39
C ARG A 79 -7.38 11.39 -13.75
N ASP A 80 -6.62 12.18 -14.51
CA ASP A 80 -6.17 11.83 -15.85
C ASP A 80 -5.02 10.81 -15.86
N LYS A 81 -4.31 10.67 -14.73
CA LYS A 81 -3.16 9.76 -14.58
C LYS A 81 -3.52 8.44 -13.89
N VAL A 82 -4.79 8.15 -13.68
CA VAL A 82 -5.22 6.87 -13.07
C VAL A 82 -4.98 5.74 -14.07
N ASP A 83 -3.91 4.97 -13.87
CA ASP A 83 -3.63 3.78 -14.64
C ASP A 83 -4.25 2.54 -13.98
N MET A 84 -5.37 2.09 -14.54
CA MET A 84 -6.10 0.93 -14.01
C MET A 84 -5.30 -0.36 -14.16
N ALA A 85 -4.45 -0.51 -15.17
CA ALA A 85 -3.66 -1.72 -15.35
C ALA A 85 -2.62 -1.82 -14.23
N VAL A 86 -1.88 -0.74 -13.97
CA VAL A 86 -0.91 -0.65 -12.87
C VAL A 86 -1.59 -0.91 -11.52
N LEU A 87 -2.72 -0.27 -11.24
CA LEU A 87 -3.41 -0.44 -9.96
C LEU A 87 -3.97 -1.86 -9.77
N ASN A 88 -4.50 -2.51 -10.82
CA ASN A 88 -4.96 -3.88 -10.73
C ASN A 88 -3.80 -4.86 -10.51
N SER A 89 -2.69 -4.68 -11.24
CA SER A 89 -1.48 -5.48 -11.04
C SER A 89 -0.92 -5.31 -9.63
N ALA A 90 -0.77 -4.08 -9.16
CA ALA A 90 -0.30 -3.78 -7.81
C ALA A 90 -1.21 -4.39 -6.73
N GLY A 91 -2.53 -4.30 -6.91
CA GLY A 91 -3.50 -4.92 -6.01
C GLY A 91 -3.39 -6.45 -5.95
N ALA A 92 -3.18 -7.10 -7.11
CA ALA A 92 -3.00 -8.55 -7.19
C ALA A 92 -1.71 -9.03 -6.52
N GLU A 93 -0.60 -8.31 -6.71
CA GLU A 93 0.67 -8.63 -6.06
C GLU A 93 0.58 -8.49 -4.54
N LEU A 94 -0.05 -7.41 -4.04
CA LEU A 94 -0.28 -7.22 -2.61
C LEU A 94 -1.15 -8.32 -2.01
N ASP A 95 -2.27 -8.66 -2.66
CA ASP A 95 -3.18 -9.72 -2.21
C ASP A 95 -2.48 -11.09 -2.19
N SER A 96 -1.69 -11.38 -3.22
CA SER A 96 -0.91 -12.61 -3.33
C SER A 96 0.16 -12.70 -2.23
N ALA A 97 0.87 -11.60 -1.97
CA ALA A 97 1.85 -11.52 -0.90
C ALA A 97 1.20 -11.78 0.48
N ILE A 98 0.09 -11.10 0.80
CA ILE A 98 -0.64 -11.24 2.07
C ILE A 98 -1.09 -12.70 2.32
N LYS A 99 -1.43 -13.43 1.25
CA LYS A 99 -1.89 -14.83 1.29
C LYS A 99 -0.74 -15.84 1.24
N ASN A 100 0.48 -15.41 0.91
CA ASN A 100 1.63 -16.29 0.79
C ASN A 100 2.01 -16.85 2.17
N PRO A 101 2.07 -18.18 2.36
CA PRO A 101 2.49 -18.78 3.63
C PRO A 101 3.94 -18.47 4.03
N PHE A 102 4.75 -17.97 3.09
CA PHE A 102 6.13 -17.53 3.31
C PHE A 102 6.30 -16.00 3.35
N PHE A 103 5.21 -15.26 3.54
CA PHE A 103 5.26 -13.80 3.69
C PHE A 103 6.19 -13.42 4.86
N GLY A 104 7.20 -12.58 4.60
CA GLY A 104 8.19 -12.13 5.60
C GLY A 104 9.42 -13.05 5.78
N VAL A 105 9.55 -14.14 5.01
CA VAL A 105 10.59 -15.19 5.21
C VAL A 105 11.88 -14.95 4.40
N LEU A 106 12.13 -13.74 3.89
CA LEU A 106 13.32 -13.41 3.09
C LEU A 106 14.38 -12.64 3.87
#